data_AF-A0A1G1TL76-F1
#
_entry.id   AF-A0A1G1TL76-F1
#
_cell.length_a   1.000
_cell.length_b   1.000
_cell.length_c   1.000
_cell.angle_alpha   90.00
_cell.angle_beta   90.00
_cell.angle_gamma   90.00
#
_symmetry.space_group_name_H-M   'P 1'
#
loop_
_entity.id
_entity.type
_entity.pdbx_description
1 polymer ?
#
loop_
_entity_poly.entity_id
_entity_poly.type
_entity_poly.pdbx_seq_one_letter_code
_entity_poly.pdbx_strand_id
1 'polypeptide(L)'
;MNITRQSLLLWWGLTVTGAYLLTEYFGRALHHAHAAILWTWAGAMLVPVVLSLLLGRRANALVWVWAGATVLAMVENFGAHAAESKPLMHFSFHTLWFLFGAAGFAYTAAVVDGSSRKGLYAGSALLNLVGAGLMLVNHELLEGYEFILLALIQGVPMLLDVPLRRQHEAQVG
;
A
#
# COMPACT_ATOMS: atom_id res chain seq x y z
N MET A 1 -15.69 -8.08 -17.91
CA MET A 1 -14.34 -8.58 -17.49
C MET A 1 -14.55 -9.51 -16.30
N ASN A 2 -14.13 -10.77 -16.37
CA ASN A 2 -14.26 -11.69 -15.23
C ASN A 2 -13.27 -11.28 -14.13
N ILE A 3 -13.78 -10.82 -12.99
CA ILE A 3 -12.97 -10.41 -11.85
C ILE A 3 -12.45 -11.67 -11.15
N THR A 4 -11.13 -11.86 -11.12
CA THR A 4 -10.43 -12.94 -10.44
C THR A 4 -9.58 -12.42 -9.29
N ARG A 5 -9.09 -13.33 -8.42
CA ARG A 5 -8.14 -12.98 -7.35
C ARG A 5 -6.85 -12.36 -7.90
N GLN A 6 -6.37 -12.85 -9.05
CA GLN A 6 -5.18 -12.31 -9.71
C GLN A 6 -5.42 -10.91 -10.27
N SER A 7 -6.56 -10.68 -10.93
CA SER A 7 -6.89 -9.34 -11.42
C SER A 7 -7.06 -8.35 -10.27
N LEU A 8 -7.56 -8.80 -9.13
CA LEU A 8 -7.70 -7.96 -7.95
C LEU A 8 -6.35 -7.54 -7.36
N LEU A 9 -5.41 -8.48 -7.22
CA LEU A 9 -4.03 -8.17 -6.80
C LEU A 9 -3.33 -7.22 -7.77
N LEU A 10 -3.58 -7.39 -9.07
CA LEU A 10 -3.07 -6.48 -10.10
C LEU A 10 -3.62 -5.06 -9.88
N TRP A 11 -4.93 -4.93 -9.66
CA TRP A 11 -5.54 -3.63 -9.37
C TRP A 11 -4.98 -2.99 -8.10
N TRP A 12 -4.82 -3.76 -7.02
CA TRP A 12 -4.17 -3.28 -5.80
C TRP A 12 -2.75 -2.76 -6.07
N GLY A 13 -1.91 -3.56 -6.74
CA GLY A 13 -0.53 -3.16 -7.04
C GLY A 13 -0.44 -1.93 -7.95
N LEU A 14 -1.26 -1.86 -9.00
CA LEU A 14 -1.28 -0.73 -9.93
C LEU A 14 -1.75 0.55 -9.25
N THR A 15 -2.83 0.46 -8.47
CA THR A 15 -3.39 1.60 -7.74
C THR A 15 -2.42 2.12 -6.69
N VAL A 16 -1.83 1.25 -5.87
CA VAL A 16 -0.85 1.65 -4.85
C VAL A 16 0.38 2.29 -5.49
N THR A 17 0.94 1.66 -6.53
CA THR A 17 2.10 2.20 -7.25
C THR A 17 1.78 3.57 -7.85
N GLY A 18 0.67 3.67 -8.58
CA GLY A 18 0.24 4.92 -9.22
C GLY A 18 -0.06 6.03 -8.22
N ALA A 19 -0.75 5.72 -7.13
CA ALA A 19 -1.08 6.69 -6.09
C ALA A 19 0.17 7.26 -5.43
N TYR A 20 1.17 6.44 -5.13
CA TYR A 20 2.45 6.91 -4.60
C TYR A 20 3.22 7.79 -5.59
N LEU A 21 3.30 7.40 -6.86
CA LEU A 21 3.96 8.22 -7.88
C LEU A 21 3.24 9.56 -8.11
N LEU A 22 1.91 9.57 -8.08
CA LEU A 22 1.13 10.80 -8.12
C LEU A 22 1.33 11.67 -6.87
N THR A 23 1.48 11.04 -5.70
CA THR A 23 1.78 11.74 -4.44
C THR A 23 3.11 12.47 -4.53
N GLU A 24 4.15 11.80 -5.03
CA GLU A 24 5.45 12.43 -5.30
C GLU A 24 5.31 13.61 -6.26
N TYR A 25 4.59 13.41 -7.37
CA TYR A 25 4.38 14.45 -8.37
C TYR A 25 3.66 15.67 -7.77
N PHE A 26 2.58 15.47 -7.02
CA PHE A 26 1.83 16.56 -6.40
C PHE A 26 2.61 17.26 -5.29
N GLY A 27 3.38 16.51 -4.50
CA GLY A 27 4.26 17.07 -3.47
C GLY A 27 5.28 18.05 -4.05
N ARG A 28 5.76 17.80 -5.27
CA ARG A 28 6.68 18.70 -5.98
C ARG A 28 5.97 19.84 -6.73
N ALA A 29 4.81 19.56 -7.32
CA ALA A 29 4.14 20.48 -8.23
C ALA A 29 3.23 21.50 -7.54
N LEU A 30 2.72 21.22 -6.33
CA LEU A 30 1.70 22.02 -5.66
C LEU A 30 2.17 22.56 -4.31
N HIS A 31 1.93 23.86 -4.05
CA HIS A 31 2.23 24.48 -2.74
C HIS A 31 1.34 23.97 -1.59
N HIS A 32 0.14 23.45 -1.88
CA HIS A 32 -0.79 22.87 -0.90
C HIS A 32 -1.23 21.47 -1.33
N ALA A 33 -0.28 20.55 -1.47
CA ALA A 33 -0.51 19.22 -2.03
C ALA A 33 -1.40 18.31 -1.16
N HIS A 34 -1.48 18.51 0.16
CA HIS A 34 -2.12 17.57 1.09
C HIS A 34 -3.55 17.17 0.72
N ALA A 35 -4.43 18.14 0.45
CA ALA A 35 -5.81 17.84 0.07
C ALA A 35 -5.89 17.10 -1.27
N ALA A 36 -5.08 17.52 -2.25
CA ALA A 36 -5.02 16.86 -3.55
C ALA A 36 -4.53 15.41 -3.44
N ILE A 37 -3.54 15.14 -2.57
CA ILE A 37 -3.04 13.80 -2.27
C ILE A 37 -4.16 12.95 -1.67
N LEU A 38 -4.87 13.43 -0.65
CA LEU A 38 -5.95 12.68 -0.01
C LEU A 38 -7.06 12.30 -1.00
N TRP A 39 -7.52 13.25 -1.81
CA TRP A 39 -8.53 12.98 -2.81
C TRP A 39 -8.05 12.02 -3.91
N THR A 40 -6.77 12.12 -4.29
CA THR A 40 -6.15 11.16 -5.21
C THR A 40 -6.17 9.75 -4.65
N TRP A 41 -5.73 9.58 -3.39
CA TRP A 41 -5.75 8.28 -2.74
C TRP A 41 -7.17 7.74 -2.56
N ALA A 42 -8.12 8.58 -2.15
CA ALA A 42 -9.52 8.20 -2.02
C ALA A 42 -10.11 7.70 -3.35
N GLY A 43 -9.88 8.45 -4.44
CA GLY A 43 -10.34 8.07 -5.78
C GLY A 43 -9.64 6.81 -6.30
N ALA A 44 -8.32 6.73 -6.13
CA ALA A 44 -7.52 5.60 -6.58
C ALA A 44 -7.95 4.30 -5.88
N MET A 45 -8.11 4.33 -4.55
CA MET A 45 -8.45 3.17 -3.73
C MET A 45 -9.90 2.71 -3.87
N LEU A 46 -10.80 3.54 -4.41
CA LEU A 46 -12.17 3.15 -4.67
C LEU A 46 -12.26 1.90 -5.55
N VAL A 47 -11.46 1.82 -6.61
CA VAL A 47 -11.48 0.69 -7.55
C VAL A 47 -11.13 -0.63 -6.86
N PRO A 48 -9.93 -0.82 -6.27
CA PRO A 48 -9.57 -2.09 -5.66
C PRO A 48 -10.45 -2.44 -4.45
N VAL A 49 -10.92 -1.46 -3.66
CA VAL A 49 -11.85 -1.72 -2.54
C VAL A 49 -13.21 -2.19 -3.05
N VAL A 50 -13.81 -1.52 -4.03
CA VAL A 50 -15.09 -1.94 -4.62
C VAL A 50 -14.97 -3.32 -5.25
N LEU A 51 -13.88 -3.60 -5.98
CA LEU A 51 -13.64 -4.93 -6.55
C LEU A 51 -13.51 -6.01 -5.46
N SER A 52 -12.92 -5.68 -4.31
CA SER A 52 -12.84 -6.57 -3.14
C SER A 52 -14.23 -6.88 -2.56
N LEU A 53 -15.07 -5.85 -2.42
CA LEU A 53 -16.47 -5.97 -1.99
C LEU A 53 -17.31 -6.82 -2.97
N LEU A 54 -17.18 -6.57 -4.27
CA LEU A 54 -17.93 -7.29 -5.32
C LEU A 54 -17.55 -8.78 -5.39
N LEU A 55 -16.28 -9.11 -5.15
CA LEU A 55 -15.84 -10.50 -5.02
C LEU A 55 -16.36 -11.16 -3.74
N GLY A 56 -16.64 -10.38 -2.70
CA GLY A 56 -17.20 -10.84 -1.43
C GLY A 56 -16.37 -11.97 -0.82
N ARG A 57 -17.02 -13.10 -0.49
CA ARG A 57 -16.35 -14.29 0.07
C ARG A 57 -15.32 -14.94 -0.88
N ARG A 58 -15.34 -14.60 -2.17
CA ARG A 58 -14.35 -15.10 -3.14
C ARG A 58 -13.05 -14.31 -3.09
N ALA A 59 -13.07 -13.09 -2.54
CA ALA A 59 -11.86 -12.33 -2.26
C ALA A 59 -11.03 -13.07 -1.21
N ASN A 60 -9.70 -13.04 -1.39
CA ASN A 60 -8.77 -13.67 -0.45
C ASN A 60 -8.76 -12.87 0.87
N ALA A 61 -8.60 -13.54 2.02
CA ALA A 61 -8.39 -12.90 3.32
C ALA A 61 -7.29 -11.83 3.29
N LEU A 62 -6.22 -12.04 2.52
CA LEU A 62 -5.17 -11.06 2.28
C LEU A 62 -5.71 -9.72 1.77
N VAL A 63 -6.61 -9.77 0.80
CA VAL A 63 -7.19 -8.59 0.15
C VAL A 63 -8.04 -7.81 1.16
N TRP A 64 -8.78 -8.52 2.02
CA TRP A 64 -9.57 -7.88 3.07
C TRP A 64 -8.70 -7.17 4.10
N VAL A 65 -7.53 -7.72 4.44
CA VAL A 65 -6.56 -7.04 5.31
C VAL A 65 -6.08 -5.74 4.68
N TRP A 66 -5.72 -5.77 3.39
CA TRP A 66 -5.31 -4.55 2.67
C TRP A 66 -6.45 -3.52 2.57
N ALA A 67 -7.66 -3.94 2.21
CA ALA A 67 -8.83 -3.07 2.15
C ALA A 67 -9.11 -2.39 3.51
N GLY A 68 -9.07 -3.16 4.60
CA GLY A 68 -9.27 -2.64 5.95
C GLY A 68 -8.15 -1.67 6.36
N ALA A 69 -6.89 -2.04 6.14
CA ALA A 69 -5.74 -1.19 6.47
C ALA A 69 -5.78 0.14 5.69
N THR A 70 -6.11 0.11 4.40
CA THR A 70 -6.26 1.32 3.59
C THR A 70 -7.38 2.21 4.10
N VAL A 71 -8.55 1.66 4.44
CA VAL A 71 -9.66 2.46 4.98
C VAL A 71 -9.26 3.12 6.30
N LEU A 72 -8.62 2.37 7.22
CA LEU A 72 -8.15 2.92 8.50
C LEU A 72 -7.11 4.02 8.31
N ALA A 73 -6.12 3.80 7.43
CA ALA A 73 -5.10 4.80 7.11
C ALA A 73 -5.73 6.06 6.51
N MET A 74 -6.69 5.93 5.59
CA MET A 74 -7.38 7.08 5.00
C MET A 74 -8.20 7.86 6.03
N VAL A 75 -8.94 7.16 6.91
CA VAL A 75 -9.70 7.82 7.99
C VAL A 75 -8.79 8.62 8.91
N GLU A 76 -7.65 8.04 9.30
CA GLU A 76 -6.68 8.71 10.15
C GLU A 76 -6.06 9.94 9.44
N ASN A 77 -5.69 9.81 8.16
CA ASN A 77 -5.14 10.92 7.37
C ASN A 77 -6.15 12.07 7.17
N PHE A 78 -7.42 11.76 6.87
CA PHE A 78 -8.49 12.77 6.80
C PHE A 78 -8.75 13.42 8.15
N GLY A 79 -8.72 12.64 9.24
CA GLY A 79 -8.88 13.16 10.60
C GLY A 79 -7.76 14.10 11.00
N ALA A 80 -6.50 13.72 10.74
CA ALA A 80 -5.32 14.55 10.98
C ALA A 80 -5.38 15.87 10.19
N HIS A 81 -5.80 15.80 8.92
CA HIS A 81 -5.99 16.98 8.07
C HIS A 81 -7.12 17.89 8.58
N ALA A 82 -8.28 17.33 8.92
CA ALA A 82 -9.43 18.08 9.42
C ALA A 82 -9.16 18.73 10.80
N ALA A 83 -8.31 18.13 11.62
CA ALA A 83 -7.88 18.69 12.90
C ALA A 83 -6.78 19.76 12.77
N GLU A 84 -6.27 20.02 11.56
CA GLU A 84 -5.14 20.93 11.27
C GLU A 84 -3.90 20.68 12.16
N SER A 85 -3.74 19.46 12.66
CA SER A 85 -2.69 19.11 13.60
C SER A 85 -1.42 18.75 12.86
N LYS A 86 -0.52 19.72 12.70
CA LYS A 86 0.77 19.54 12.00
C LYS A 86 1.55 18.30 12.47
N PRO A 87 1.72 18.02 13.79
CA PRO A 87 2.45 16.84 14.23
C PRO A 87 1.77 15.52 13.82
N LEU A 88 0.43 15.47 13.90
CA LEU A 88 -0.33 14.29 13.48
C LEU A 88 -0.26 14.10 11.98
N MET A 89 -0.34 15.18 11.19
CA MET A 89 -0.18 15.11 9.74
C MET A 89 1.19 14.55 9.36
N HIS A 90 2.28 15.01 9.98
CA HIS A 90 3.61 14.46 9.67
C HIS A 90 3.72 12.97 9.99
N PHE A 91 3.26 12.54 11.16
CA PHE A 91 3.27 11.12 11.53
C PHE A 91 2.39 10.27 10.60
N SER A 92 1.17 10.74 10.35
CA SER A 92 0.14 10.12 9.52
C SER A 92 0.62 9.91 8.07
N PHE A 93 1.17 10.95 7.45
CA PHE A 93 1.57 10.90 6.05
C PHE A 93 2.91 10.18 5.85
N HIS A 94 3.87 10.34 6.78
CA HIS A 94 5.24 9.88 6.54
C HIS A 94 5.61 8.59 7.27
N THR A 95 4.99 8.28 8.41
CA THR A 95 5.38 7.10 9.21
C THR A 95 4.31 6.02 9.17
N LEU A 96 3.04 6.42 9.32
CA LEU A 96 1.95 5.47 9.51
C LEU A 96 1.74 4.57 8.28
N TRP A 97 1.94 5.10 7.07
CA TRP A 97 1.87 4.31 5.83
C TRP A 97 2.94 3.22 5.74
N PHE A 98 4.15 3.49 6.24
CA PHE A 98 5.19 2.46 6.36
C PHE A 98 4.80 1.41 7.41
N LEU A 99 4.24 1.82 8.56
CA LEU A 99 3.80 0.87 9.59
C LEU A 99 2.66 -0.04 9.11
N PHE A 100 1.66 0.51 8.42
CA PHE A 100 0.60 -0.29 7.80
C PHE A 100 1.14 -1.22 6.73
N GLY A 101 2.06 -0.74 5.88
CA GLY A 101 2.76 -1.57 4.91
C GLY A 101 3.49 -2.73 5.57
N ALA A 102 4.27 -2.45 6.62
CA ALA A 102 5.02 -3.46 7.37
C ALA A 102 4.09 -4.53 7.95
N ALA A 103 3.01 -4.13 8.62
CA ALA A 103 2.04 -5.05 9.21
C ALA A 103 1.30 -5.88 8.14
N GLY A 104 0.81 -5.22 7.08
CA GLY A 104 0.11 -5.88 5.98
C GLY A 104 0.99 -6.90 5.25
N PHE A 105 2.25 -6.56 4.98
CA PHE A 105 3.19 -7.47 4.35
C PHE A 105 3.68 -8.58 5.26
N ALA A 106 3.89 -8.31 6.55
CA ALA A 106 4.26 -9.34 7.52
C ALA A 106 3.15 -10.39 7.65
N TYR A 107 1.89 -9.94 7.78
CA TYR A 107 0.73 -10.82 7.74
C TYR A 107 0.68 -11.62 6.44
N THR A 108 0.88 -10.94 5.30
CA THR A 108 0.85 -11.60 3.98
C THR A 108 1.92 -12.68 3.88
N ALA A 109 3.15 -12.39 4.29
CA ALA A 109 4.27 -13.34 4.30
C ALA A 109 3.99 -14.57 5.17
N ALA A 110 3.27 -14.41 6.28
CA ALA A 110 2.94 -15.50 7.19
C ALA A 110 1.93 -16.50 6.59
N VAL A 111 1.01 -16.03 5.75
CA VAL A 111 -0.13 -16.85 5.28
C VAL A 111 -0.04 -17.28 3.81
N VAL A 112 0.87 -16.73 3.01
CA VAL A 112 1.02 -17.15 1.60
C VAL A 112 1.84 -18.41 1.45
N ASP A 113 1.48 -19.25 0.48
CA ASP A 113 2.29 -20.41 0.08
C ASP A 113 3.36 -20.06 -0.97
N GLY A 114 4.43 -20.86 -1.00
CA GLY A 114 5.58 -20.69 -1.89
C GLY A 114 6.70 -19.83 -1.31
N SER A 115 7.92 -20.38 -1.27
CA SER A 115 9.09 -19.72 -0.66
C SER A 115 9.41 -18.37 -1.29
N SER A 116 9.33 -18.24 -2.62
CA SER A 116 9.57 -16.98 -3.33
C SER A 116 8.54 -15.91 -2.95
N ARG A 117 7.27 -16.29 -2.79
CA ARG A 117 6.19 -15.36 -2.42
C ARG A 117 6.33 -14.91 -0.97
N LYS A 118 6.66 -15.84 -0.06
CA LYS A 118 7.01 -15.52 1.32
C LYS A 118 8.19 -14.56 1.41
N GLY A 119 9.26 -14.84 0.67
CA GLY A 119 10.46 -13.99 0.62
C GLY A 119 10.17 -12.59 0.10
N LEU A 120 9.37 -12.47 -0.95
CA LEU A 120 8.94 -11.19 -1.51
C LEU A 120 8.23 -10.33 -0.46
N TYR A 121 7.20 -10.87 0.19
CA TYR A 121 6.43 -10.12 1.18
C TYR A 121 7.19 -9.89 2.49
N ALA A 122 8.01 -10.84 2.95
CA ALA A 122 8.86 -10.64 4.12
C ALA A 122 9.90 -9.53 3.88
N GLY A 123 10.48 -9.50 2.68
CA GLY A 123 11.38 -8.42 2.26
C GLY A 123 10.67 -7.07 2.26
N SER A 124 9.48 -6.98 1.66
CA SER A 124 8.65 -5.77 1.69
C SER A 124 8.29 -5.34 3.11
N ALA A 125 7.93 -6.29 3.99
CA ALA A 125 7.60 -5.99 5.38
C ALA A 125 8.81 -5.38 6.12
N LEU A 126 10.00 -5.97 5.95
CA LEU A 126 11.23 -5.49 6.57
C LEU A 126 11.60 -4.10 6.05
N LEU A 127 11.56 -3.88 4.72
CA LEU A 127 11.86 -2.57 4.14
C LEU A 127 10.89 -1.49 4.64
N ASN A 128 9.61 -1.85 4.79
CA ASN A 128 8.62 -0.94 5.36
C ASN A 128 8.90 -0.62 6.83
N LEU A 129 9.28 -1.63 7.63
CA LEU A 129 9.62 -1.43 9.04
C LEU A 129 10.86 -0.55 9.22
N VAL A 130 11.87 -0.75 8.37
CA VAL A 130 13.06 0.12 8.33
C VAL A 130 12.67 1.54 7.94
N GLY A 131 11.85 1.72 6.91
CA GLY A 131 11.34 3.03 6.49
C GLY A 131 10.58 3.74 7.62
N ALA A 132 9.67 3.04 8.32
CA ALA A 132 8.98 3.59 9.48
C ALA A 132 9.94 4.03 10.59
N GLY A 133 10.95 3.22 10.91
CA GLY A 133 11.97 3.58 11.90
C GLY A 133 12.77 4.81 11.50
N LEU A 134 13.15 4.92 10.23
CA LEU A 134 13.85 6.10 9.70
C LEU A 134 12.97 7.35 9.78
N MET A 135 11.70 7.28 9.36
CA MET A 135 10.78 8.41 9.38
C MET A 135 10.38 8.86 10.79
N LEU A 136 10.37 7.94 11.76
CA LEU A 136 10.20 8.28 13.18
C LEU A 136 11.37 9.08 13.74
N VAL A 137 12.60 8.79 13.32
CA VAL A 137 13.82 9.45 13.80
C VAL A 137 14.04 10.77 13.08
N ASN A 138 13.92 10.77 11.75
CA ASN A 138 14.08 11.95 10.91
C ASN A 138 13.22 11.84 9.64
N HIS A 139 12.11 12.58 9.62
CA HIS A 139 11.18 12.63 8.49
C HIS A 139 11.78 13.26 7.22
N GLU A 140 12.83 14.08 7.33
CA GLU A 140 13.48 14.71 6.17
C GLU A 140 14.46 13.75 5.45
N LEU A 141 14.76 12.59 6.05
CA LEU A 141 15.80 11.68 5.56
C LEU A 141 15.48 11.09 4.18
N LEU A 142 14.19 11.01 3.82
CA LEU A 142 13.71 10.54 2.53
C LEU A 142 13.00 11.64 1.74
N GLU A 143 13.23 12.91 2.08
CA GLU A 143 12.60 14.03 1.39
C GLU A 143 12.85 13.96 -0.13
N GLY A 144 11.76 14.03 -0.91
CA GLY A 144 11.79 13.93 -2.36
C GLY A 144 11.99 12.51 -2.92
N TYR A 145 12.05 11.47 -2.10
CA TYR A 145 12.15 10.07 -2.56
C TYR A 145 11.21 9.11 -1.85
N GLU A 146 10.63 9.52 -0.72
CA GLU A 146 9.80 8.68 0.14
C GLU A 146 8.69 7.95 -0.62
N PHE A 147 7.91 8.67 -1.42
CA PHE A 147 6.78 8.06 -2.13
C PHE A 147 7.24 7.19 -3.29
N ILE A 148 8.40 7.48 -3.91
CA ILE A 148 9.02 6.60 -4.90
C ILE A 148 9.41 5.28 -4.23
N LEU A 149 10.03 5.34 -3.05
CA LEU A 149 10.38 4.14 -2.27
C LEU A 149 9.13 3.36 -1.89
N LEU A 150 8.09 4.01 -1.39
CA LEU A 150 6.81 3.37 -1.06
C LEU A 150 6.16 2.70 -2.28
N ALA A 151 6.21 3.31 -3.46
CA ALA A 151 5.76 2.68 -4.70
C ALA A 151 6.52 1.37 -4.99
N LEU A 152 7.83 1.37 -4.78
CA LEU A 152 8.70 0.20 -5.02
C LEU A 152 8.54 -0.89 -3.96
N ILE A 153 8.34 -0.54 -2.68
CA ILE A 153 8.32 -1.52 -1.59
C ILE A 153 6.91 -1.95 -1.19
N GLN A 154 5.87 -1.24 -1.63
CA GLN A 154 4.47 -1.61 -1.40
C GLN A 154 3.70 -1.95 -2.67
N GLY A 155 3.83 -1.16 -3.73
CA GLY A 155 3.08 -1.37 -4.97
C GLY A 155 3.62 -2.51 -5.83
N VAL A 156 4.92 -2.47 -6.15
CA VAL A 156 5.60 -3.45 -7.02
C VAL A 156 5.52 -4.90 -6.50
N PRO A 157 5.67 -5.19 -5.20
CA PRO A 157 5.56 -6.56 -4.68
C PRO A 157 4.20 -7.21 -4.97
N MET A 158 3.12 -6.45 -4.94
CA MET A 158 1.79 -6.96 -5.30
C MET A 158 1.71 -7.30 -6.80
N LEU A 159 2.37 -6.52 -7.66
CA LEU A 159 2.45 -6.79 -9.09
C LEU A 159 3.30 -8.04 -9.38
N LEU A 160 4.41 -8.21 -8.67
CA LEU A 160 5.31 -9.37 -8.79
C LEU A 160 4.69 -10.66 -8.22
N ASP A 161 3.75 -10.58 -7.27
CA ASP A 161 3.01 -11.77 -6.78
C ASP A 161 2.18 -12.43 -7.90
N VAL A 162 1.70 -11.68 -8.88
CA VAL A 162 0.85 -12.22 -9.96
C VAL A 162 1.56 -13.33 -10.75
N PRO A 163 2.74 -13.12 -11.36
CA PRO A 163 3.46 -14.18 -12.04
C PRO A 163 3.95 -15.28 -11.09
N LEU A 164 4.41 -14.95 -9.87
CA LEU A 164 4.89 -15.94 -8.90
C LEU A 164 3.78 -16.90 -8.44
N ARG A 165 2.57 -16.37 -8.25
CA ARG A 165 1.38 -17.16 -7.93
C ARG A 165 1.04 -18.13 -9.06
N ARG A 166 1.06 -17.68 -10.31
CA ARG A 166 0.80 -18.55 -11.47
C ARG A 166 1.81 -19.69 -11.57
N GLN A 167 3.09 -19.39 -11.33
CA GLN A 167 4.14 -20.41 -11.30
C GLN A 167 3.92 -21.43 -10.19
N HIS A 168 3.56 -20.98 -8.99
CA HIS A 168 3.26 -21.86 -7.87
C HIS A 168 2.03 -22.73 -8.14
N GLU A 169 0.94 -22.15 -8.63
CA GLU A 169 -0.28 -22.88 -9.00
C GLU A 169 -0.01 -23.94 -10.07
N ALA A 170 0.91 -23.69 -11.02
CA ALA A 170 1.32 -24.65 -12.05
C ALA A 170 2.24 -25.77 -11.55
N GLN A 171 2.91 -25.59 -10.40
CA GLN A 171 3.78 -26.60 -9.80
C GLN A 171 3.05 -27.53 -8.83
N VAL A 172 1.90 -27.09 -8.31
CA VAL A 172 1.12 -27.81 -7.27
C VAL A 172 -0.17 -28.41 -7.84
N GLY A 173 -0.61 -27.98 -9.04
CA GLY A 173 -1.71 -28.59 -9.79
C GLY A 173 -1.25 -29.73 -10.67
#